data_AF-A0A536Q9Q0-F1
#
_entry.id   AF-A0A536Q9Q0-F1
#
_cell.length_a   1.000
_cell.length_b   1.000
_cell.length_c   1.000
_cell.angle_alpha   90.00
_cell.angle_beta   90.00
_cell.angle_gamma   90.00
#
_symmetry.space_group_name_H-M   'P 1'
#
loop_
_entity.id
_entity.type
_entity.pdbx_description
1 polymer ?
#
loop_
_entity_poly.entity_id
_entity_poly.type
_entity_poly.pdbx_seq_one_letter_code
_entity_poly.pdbx_strand_id
1 'polypeptide(L)'
;TMMTGGAVQLACQAVRTEIERHGGLQDLRQPVEASRVFHHRPTRKLDAEGQGDPHVSFAFGAARAVVEVDTDLGLVRVVQLAVAQDVGRALNPQSVLGQIEGGSAQGLGLALMEEVTLVDGQVKNASFTDYLIPTILDMPPVVSEMIEEPEPGLPYGAKGVGEPSTVVVPAAVVAALRQATGRDLRRAPVKPDDLVGL
;
A
#
# COMPACT_ATOMS: atom_id res chain seq x y z
N THR A 1 -10.79 5.71 2.51
CA THR A 1 -11.71 4.67 3.02
C THR A 1 -12.16 4.93 4.45
N MET A 2 -11.25 5.02 5.43
CA MET A 2 -11.60 5.14 6.85
C MET A 2 -12.41 6.41 7.20
N MET A 3 -11.88 7.60 6.92
CA MET A 3 -12.50 8.88 7.33
C MET A 3 -13.77 9.18 6.55
N THR A 4 -13.67 9.14 5.21
CA THR A 4 -14.81 9.39 4.32
C THR A 4 -15.92 8.36 4.53
N GLY A 5 -15.57 7.08 4.75
CA GLY A 5 -16.54 6.03 5.04
C GLY A 5 -17.36 6.32 6.30
N GLY A 6 -16.74 6.87 7.34
CA GLY A 6 -17.43 7.28 8.56
C GLY A 6 -18.37 8.46 8.35
N ALA A 7 -17.92 9.48 7.63
CA ALA A 7 -18.76 10.64 7.33
C ALA A 7 -20.00 10.23 6.51
N VAL A 8 -19.81 9.38 5.49
CA VAL A 8 -20.91 8.82 4.69
C VAL A 8 -21.84 7.96 5.54
N GLN A 9 -21.30 7.08 6.39
CA GLN A 9 -22.11 6.25 7.29
C GLN A 9 -23.01 7.10 8.20
N LEU A 10 -22.44 8.13 8.84
CA LEU A 10 -23.19 9.03 9.72
C LEU A 10 -24.25 9.82 8.94
N ALA A 11 -23.93 10.30 7.74
CA ALA A 11 -24.88 11.02 6.89
C ALA A 11 -26.05 10.10 6.48
N CYS A 12 -25.77 8.87 6.03
CA CYS A 12 -26.80 7.90 5.66
C CYS A 12 -27.69 7.53 6.86
N GLN A 13 -27.12 7.35 8.05
CA GLN A 13 -27.89 7.11 9.28
C GLN A 13 -28.83 8.28 9.60
N ALA A 14 -28.34 9.51 9.48
CA ALA A 14 -29.14 10.70 9.71
C ALA A 14 -30.30 10.83 8.71
N VAL A 15 -30.03 10.60 7.42
CA VAL A 15 -31.08 10.58 6.39
C VAL A 15 -32.10 9.49 6.68
N ARG A 16 -31.67 8.28 7.02
CA ARG A 16 -32.57 7.16 7.33
C ARG A 16 -33.49 7.48 8.51
N THR A 17 -32.96 8.02 9.60
CA THR A 17 -33.77 8.42 10.76
C THR A 17 -34.82 9.47 10.38
N GLU A 18 -34.48 10.41 9.50
CA GLU A 18 -35.43 11.43 9.07
C GLU A 18 -36.50 10.86 8.13
N ILE A 19 -36.16 9.93 7.25
CA ILE A 19 -37.12 9.18 6.44
C ILE A 19 -38.10 8.40 7.32
N GLU A 20 -37.60 7.71 8.34
CA GLU A 20 -38.43 6.95 9.29
C GLU A 20 -39.41 7.86 10.03
N ARG A 21 -39.01 9.08 10.40
CA ARG A 21 -39.92 10.08 11.02
C ARG A 21 -41.06 10.51 10.11
N HIS A 22 -40.86 10.46 8.80
CA HIS A 22 -41.86 10.84 7.81
C HIS A 22 -42.80 9.68 7.42
N GLY A 23 -42.63 8.48 7.99
CA GLY A 23 -43.43 7.30 7.65
C GLY A 23 -42.80 6.38 6.60
N GLY A 24 -41.66 6.78 6.02
CA GLY A 24 -40.94 6.02 5.01
C GLY A 24 -40.68 6.84 3.74
N LEU A 25 -39.96 6.22 2.80
CA LEU A 25 -39.57 6.85 1.53
C LEU A 25 -40.79 7.31 0.70
N GLN A 26 -41.86 6.53 0.74
CA GLN A 26 -43.09 6.77 -0.01
C GLN A 26 -43.88 8.00 0.48
N ASP A 27 -43.66 8.43 1.73
CA ASP A 27 -44.42 9.50 2.38
C ASP A 27 -43.67 10.84 2.35
N LEU A 28 -42.47 10.87 1.75
CA LEU A 28 -41.67 12.07 1.60
C LEU A 28 -42.33 13.06 0.62
N ARG A 29 -42.51 14.29 1.09
CA ARG A 29 -43.00 15.41 0.26
C ARG A 29 -41.88 16.30 -0.29
N GLN A 30 -40.69 16.18 0.28
CA GLN A 30 -39.50 16.95 -0.08
C GLN A 30 -38.24 16.11 0.14
N PRO A 31 -37.13 16.42 -0.54
CA PRO A 31 -35.85 15.76 -0.31
C PRO A 31 -35.41 15.87 1.16
N VAL A 32 -34.79 14.80 1.66
CA VAL A 32 -34.13 14.78 2.95
C VAL A 32 -32.64 14.93 2.73
N GLU A 33 -32.05 15.94 3.36
CA GLU A 33 -30.61 16.19 3.32
C GLU A 33 -30.03 16.17 4.74
N ALA A 34 -28.85 15.56 4.89
CA ALA A 34 -28.13 15.59 6.14
C ALA A 34 -26.62 15.67 5.90
N SER A 35 -25.96 16.60 6.58
CA SER A 35 -24.50 16.68 6.64
C SER A 35 -24.02 16.20 8.01
N ARG A 36 -22.95 15.41 8.03
CA ARG A 36 -22.32 14.91 9.26
C ARG A 36 -20.81 14.97 9.11
N VAL A 37 -20.14 15.15 10.25
CA VAL A 37 -18.69 15.11 10.35
C VAL A 37 -18.32 13.88 11.17
N PHE A 38 -17.38 13.08 10.65
CA PHE A 38 -16.80 11.97 11.37
C PHE A 38 -15.42 12.35 11.89
N HIS A 39 -15.19 12.07 13.17
CA HIS A 39 -13.88 12.23 13.81
C HIS A 39 -13.42 10.86 14.28
N HIS A 40 -12.21 10.48 13.91
CA HIS A 40 -11.53 9.34 14.52
C HIS A 40 -11.16 9.65 15.98
N ARG A 41 -10.70 8.63 16.72
CA ARG A 41 -10.18 8.81 18.10
C ARG A 41 -9.11 9.92 18.13
N PRO A 42 -9.03 10.76 19.17
CA PRO A 42 -7.98 11.78 19.25
C PRO A 42 -6.58 11.18 19.13
N THR A 43 -5.69 11.85 18.39
CA THR A 43 -4.26 11.54 18.31
C THR A 43 -3.44 12.67 18.94
N ARG A 44 -2.20 12.37 19.34
CA ARG A 44 -1.26 13.32 19.95
C ARG A 44 0.03 13.33 19.14
N LYS A 45 0.55 14.53 18.87
CA LYS A 45 1.86 14.69 18.24
C LYS A 45 2.94 14.02 19.08
N LEU A 46 4.02 13.63 18.41
CA LEU A 46 5.24 13.22 19.08
C LEU A 46 5.85 14.43 19.81
N ASP A 47 6.36 14.21 21.02
CA ASP A 47 7.17 15.18 21.76
C ASP A 47 8.63 15.22 21.25
N ALA A 48 9.49 16.00 21.91
CA ALA A 48 10.88 16.17 21.49
C ALA A 48 11.70 14.86 21.59
N GLU A 49 11.25 13.94 22.44
CA GLU A 49 11.83 12.62 22.68
C GLU A 49 11.17 11.54 21.80
N GLY A 50 10.26 11.92 20.89
CA GLY A 50 9.59 11.02 19.96
C GLY A 50 8.47 10.19 20.58
N GLN A 51 7.97 10.53 21.76
CA GLN A 51 6.87 9.84 22.42
C GLN A 51 5.53 10.48 22.07
N GLY A 52 4.50 9.66 21.83
CA GLY A 52 3.17 10.15 21.52
C GLY A 52 2.24 9.07 20.99
N ASP A 53 1.09 9.49 20.47
CA ASP A 53 0.08 8.62 19.86
C ASP A 53 -0.41 9.27 18.56
N PRO A 54 0.45 9.36 17.53
CA PRO A 54 0.16 10.19 16.36
C PRO A 54 -0.71 9.49 15.32
N HIS A 55 -0.87 8.16 15.41
CA HIS A 55 -1.54 7.35 14.41
C HIS A 55 -2.90 6.88 14.89
N VAL A 56 -3.90 6.91 14.01
CA VAL A 56 -5.24 6.39 14.32
C VAL A 56 -5.24 4.86 14.41
N SER A 57 -4.56 4.24 13.46
CA SER A 57 -4.46 2.80 13.21
C SER A 57 -3.07 2.51 12.67
N PHE A 58 -2.60 1.27 12.87
CA PHE A 58 -1.42 0.75 12.20
C PHE A 58 -1.84 -0.19 11.07
N ALA A 59 -0.98 -0.32 10.06
CA ALA A 59 -1.11 -1.32 9.02
C ALA A 59 0.06 -2.28 9.12
N PHE A 60 -0.22 -3.57 8.94
CA PHE A 60 0.78 -4.62 9.02
C PHE A 60 0.84 -5.36 7.68
N GLY A 61 2.05 -5.60 7.20
CA GLY A 61 2.31 -6.36 5.99
C GLY A 61 3.57 -7.18 6.16
N ALA A 62 3.60 -8.34 5.53
CA ALA A 62 4.78 -9.17 5.40
C ALA A 62 4.93 -9.59 3.94
N ALA A 63 6.14 -9.52 3.42
CA ALA A 63 6.43 -9.94 2.05
C ALA A 63 7.57 -10.95 2.02
N ARG A 64 7.49 -11.87 1.05
CA ARG A 64 8.54 -12.79 0.66
C ARG A 64 8.77 -12.65 -0.84
N ALA A 65 10.03 -12.58 -1.24
CA ALA A 65 10.43 -12.69 -2.64
C ALA A 65 11.18 -14.00 -2.87
N VAL A 66 11.00 -14.58 -4.05
CA VAL A 66 11.86 -15.64 -4.59
C VAL A 66 12.53 -15.07 -5.82
N VAL A 67 13.85 -15.16 -5.88
CA VAL A 67 14.67 -14.57 -6.95
C VAL A 67 15.58 -15.63 -7.55
N GLU A 68 15.85 -15.48 -8.84
CA GLU A 68 16.91 -16.14 -9.58
C GLU A 68 17.91 -15.07 -9.99
N VAL A 69 19.20 -15.30 -9.72
CA VAL A 69 20.27 -14.35 -10.00
C VAL A 69 21.36 -15.06 -10.78
N ASP A 70 21.72 -14.51 -11.93
CA ASP A 70 22.97 -14.83 -12.61
C ASP A 70 24.09 -14.03 -11.95
N THR A 71 24.95 -14.70 -11.19
CA THR A 71 26.01 -14.05 -10.41
C THR A 71 27.21 -13.62 -11.26
N ASP A 72 27.28 -14.06 -12.51
CA ASP A 72 28.35 -13.66 -13.44
C ASP A 72 27.94 -12.43 -14.25
N LEU A 73 26.64 -12.31 -14.60
CA LEU A 73 26.10 -11.23 -15.42
C LEU A 73 25.32 -10.15 -14.64
N GLY A 74 24.96 -10.42 -13.39
CA GLY A 74 24.13 -9.51 -12.57
C GLY A 74 22.67 -9.45 -13.03
N LEU A 75 22.21 -10.43 -13.80
CA LEU A 75 20.82 -10.49 -14.26
C LEU A 75 19.94 -11.06 -13.15
N VAL A 76 18.78 -10.44 -12.92
CA VAL A 76 17.81 -10.84 -11.89
C VAL A 76 16.48 -11.16 -12.53
N ARG A 77 15.87 -12.23 -12.04
CA ARG A 77 14.45 -12.51 -12.26
C ARG A 77 13.77 -12.73 -10.92
N VAL A 78 12.76 -11.93 -10.60
CA VAL A 78 11.87 -12.24 -9.48
C VAL A 78 10.90 -13.31 -9.96
N VAL A 79 10.91 -14.47 -9.32
CA VAL A 79 10.15 -15.65 -9.71
C VAL A 79 8.76 -15.64 -9.08
N GLN A 80 8.64 -15.08 -7.88
CA GLN A 80 7.38 -15.00 -7.13
C GLN A 80 7.48 -13.90 -6.07
N LEU A 81 6.37 -13.21 -5.85
CA LEU A 81 6.13 -12.41 -4.66
C LEU A 81 4.99 -13.04 -3.87
N ALA A 82 5.12 -13.09 -2.54
CA ALA A 82 4.04 -13.43 -1.64
C ALA A 82 3.87 -12.31 -0.63
N VAL A 83 2.64 -11.84 -0.43
CA VAL A 83 2.32 -10.73 0.47
C VAL A 83 1.15 -11.13 1.36
N ALA A 84 1.36 -11.10 2.68
CA ALA A 84 0.29 -11.21 3.65
C ALA A 84 0.08 -9.82 4.29
N GLN A 85 -1.15 -9.32 4.29
CA GLN A 85 -1.44 -7.97 4.76
C GLN A 85 -2.66 -7.96 5.67
N ASP A 86 -2.56 -7.26 6.79
CA ASP A 86 -3.71 -6.88 7.62
C ASP A 86 -4.50 -5.78 6.90
N VAL A 87 -5.70 -6.13 6.46
CA VAL A 87 -6.56 -5.27 5.64
C VAL A 87 -7.75 -4.71 6.41
N GLY A 88 -7.83 -4.99 7.72
CA GLY A 88 -9.04 -4.75 8.49
C GLY A 88 -10.17 -5.61 7.95
N ARG A 89 -11.39 -5.09 7.96
CA ARG A 89 -12.49 -5.69 7.22
C ARG A 89 -12.41 -5.33 5.73
N ALA A 90 -12.32 -6.33 4.87
CA ALA A 90 -12.29 -6.15 3.42
C ALA A 90 -13.68 -5.74 2.90
N LEU A 91 -13.87 -4.44 2.61
CA LEU A 91 -15.14 -3.93 2.06
C LEU A 91 -15.38 -4.38 0.61
N ASN A 92 -14.31 -4.47 -0.17
CA ASN A 92 -14.30 -5.01 -1.52
C ASN A 92 -13.03 -5.86 -1.71
N PRO A 93 -13.12 -7.18 -1.54
CA PRO A 93 -11.98 -8.08 -1.62
C PRO A 93 -11.20 -7.97 -2.93
N GLN A 94 -11.88 -7.81 -4.07
CA GLN A 94 -11.22 -7.68 -5.37
C GLN A 94 -10.38 -6.39 -5.45
N SER A 95 -10.91 -5.27 -4.96
CA SER A 95 -10.13 -4.02 -4.91
C SER A 95 -8.96 -4.10 -3.94
N VAL A 96 -9.10 -4.82 -2.83
CA VAL A 96 -8.00 -5.04 -1.87
C VAL A 96 -6.88 -5.85 -2.51
N LEU A 97 -7.20 -6.95 -3.21
CA LEU A 97 -6.22 -7.74 -3.96
C LEU A 97 -5.49 -6.88 -5.00
N GLY A 98 -6.23 -6.06 -5.76
CA GLY A 98 -5.62 -5.15 -6.73
C GLY A 98 -4.69 -4.09 -6.11
N GLN A 99 -4.94 -3.66 -4.87
CA GLN A 99 -4.02 -2.78 -4.13
C GLN A 99 -2.75 -3.52 -3.69
N ILE A 100 -2.88 -4.77 -3.23
CA ILE A 100 -1.72 -5.59 -2.87
C ILE A 100 -0.85 -5.85 -4.10
N GLU A 101 -1.45 -6.23 -5.24
CA GLU A 101 -0.76 -6.46 -6.50
C GLU A 101 -0.11 -5.18 -7.05
N GLY A 102 -0.86 -4.07 -7.07
CA GLY A 102 -0.36 -2.77 -7.55
C GLY A 102 0.80 -2.25 -6.69
N GLY A 103 0.68 -2.33 -5.37
CA GLY A 103 1.78 -1.95 -4.48
C GLY A 103 2.96 -2.90 -4.55
N SER A 104 2.72 -4.19 -4.83
CA SER A 104 3.81 -5.15 -5.11
C SER A 104 4.57 -4.80 -6.39
N ALA A 105 3.87 -4.33 -7.42
CA ALA A 105 4.51 -3.85 -8.64
C ALA A 105 5.37 -2.61 -8.37
N GLN A 106 4.83 -1.60 -7.66
CA GLN A 106 5.60 -0.42 -7.27
C GLN A 106 6.81 -0.78 -6.40
N GLY A 107 6.63 -1.71 -5.46
CA GLY A 107 7.71 -2.17 -4.59
C GLY A 107 8.83 -2.89 -5.36
N LEU A 108 8.46 -3.68 -6.38
CA LEU A 108 9.42 -4.30 -7.29
C LEU A 108 10.18 -3.27 -8.11
N GLY A 109 9.47 -2.27 -8.66
CA GLY A 109 10.05 -1.15 -9.38
C GLY A 109 11.08 -0.40 -8.54
N LEU A 110 10.72 -0.02 -7.32
CA LEU A 110 11.64 0.63 -6.38
C LEU A 110 12.87 -0.23 -6.06
N ALA A 111 12.71 -1.56 -5.98
CA ALA A 111 13.81 -2.46 -5.64
C ALA A 111 14.84 -2.62 -6.76
N LEU A 112 14.42 -2.59 -8.03
CA LEU A 112 15.25 -3.05 -9.16
C LEU A 112 15.37 -2.07 -10.34
N MET A 113 14.45 -1.12 -10.49
CA MET A 113 14.27 -0.40 -11.76
C MET A 113 14.26 1.12 -11.59
N GLU A 114 13.48 1.61 -10.63
CA GLU A 114 13.09 3.01 -10.53
C GLU A 114 14.16 3.87 -9.85
N GLU A 115 14.86 4.71 -10.62
CA GLU A 115 15.84 5.68 -10.13
C GLU A 115 15.67 7.03 -10.82
N VAL A 116 15.47 8.10 -10.05
CA VAL A 116 15.53 9.47 -10.59
C VAL A 116 16.99 9.91 -10.64
N THR A 117 17.50 10.17 -11.84
CA THR A 117 18.88 10.64 -12.04
C THR A 117 18.92 12.17 -12.04
N LEU A 118 19.69 12.74 -11.12
CA LEU A 118 19.91 14.18 -11.01
C LEU A 118 21.34 14.55 -11.41
N VAL A 119 21.49 15.48 -12.36
CA VAL A 119 22.78 16.08 -12.72
C VAL A 119 22.60 17.60 -12.73
N ASP A 120 23.42 18.30 -11.95
CA ASP A 120 23.35 19.76 -11.74
C ASP A 120 21.95 20.25 -11.33
N GLY A 121 21.28 19.48 -10.47
CA GLY A 121 19.94 19.79 -9.97
C GLY A 121 18.81 19.55 -10.99
N GLN A 122 19.11 18.98 -12.15
CA GLN A 122 18.12 18.68 -13.19
C GLN A 122 17.91 17.18 -13.34
N VAL A 123 16.64 16.77 -13.47
CA VAL A 123 16.27 15.38 -13.79
C VAL A 123 16.71 15.08 -15.22
N LYS A 124 17.51 14.02 -15.39
CA LYS A 124 18.04 13.62 -16.71
C LYS A 124 17.24 12.51 -17.38
N ASN A 125 16.39 11.83 -16.65
CA ASN A 125 15.50 10.77 -17.15
C ASN A 125 14.02 11.13 -16.91
N ALA A 126 13.59 12.29 -17.40
CA ALA A 126 12.24 12.81 -17.18
C ALA A 126 11.16 12.19 -18.10
N SER A 127 11.41 10.99 -18.63
CA SER A 127 10.54 10.27 -19.56
C SER A 127 10.45 8.80 -19.17
N PHE A 128 9.36 8.11 -19.51
CA PHE A 128 9.27 6.65 -19.31
C PHE A 128 10.12 5.82 -20.28
N THR A 129 10.85 6.47 -21.19
CA THR A 129 11.90 5.80 -21.97
C THR A 129 13.16 5.62 -21.12
N ASP A 130 13.48 6.60 -20.27
CA ASP A 130 14.72 6.64 -19.49
C ASP A 130 14.50 6.35 -18.00
N TYR A 131 13.27 6.48 -17.52
CA TYR A 131 12.82 6.08 -16.18
C TYR A 131 11.94 4.85 -16.32
N LEU A 132 12.52 3.68 -16.02
CA LEU A 132 11.86 2.41 -16.24
C LEU A 132 10.95 2.07 -15.06
N ILE A 133 9.66 1.95 -15.35
CA ILE A 133 8.67 1.34 -14.46
C ILE A 133 8.48 -0.14 -14.83
N PRO A 134 8.05 -1.01 -13.90
CA PRO A 134 7.74 -2.39 -14.21
C PRO A 134 6.71 -2.54 -15.34
N THR A 135 7.02 -3.43 -16.27
CA THR A 135 6.10 -3.88 -17.33
C THR A 135 5.44 -5.20 -16.94
N ILE A 136 4.52 -5.68 -17.78
CA ILE A 136 3.88 -6.99 -17.57
C ILE A 136 4.88 -8.16 -17.58
N LEU A 137 6.02 -8.02 -18.26
CA LEU A 137 7.05 -9.06 -18.32
C LEU A 137 7.95 -9.07 -17.08
N ASP A 138 7.99 -7.95 -16.35
CA ASP A 138 8.75 -7.84 -15.10
C ASP A 138 7.96 -8.40 -13.91
N MET A 139 6.63 -8.44 -14.02
CA MET A 139 5.76 -8.84 -12.93
C MET A 139 5.72 -10.37 -12.73
N PRO A 140 6.12 -10.88 -11.55
CA PRO A 140 5.91 -12.27 -11.21
C PRO A 140 4.47 -12.52 -10.75
N PRO A 141 4.06 -13.80 -10.61
CA PRO A 141 2.87 -14.14 -9.84
C PRO A 141 2.96 -13.57 -8.42
N VAL A 142 1.90 -12.89 -7.99
CA VAL A 142 1.76 -12.33 -6.64
C VAL A 142 0.76 -13.19 -5.87
N VAL A 143 1.24 -13.92 -4.87
CA VAL A 143 0.41 -14.67 -3.93
C VAL A 143 0.00 -13.73 -2.80
N SER A 144 -1.27 -13.33 -2.79
CA SER A 144 -1.80 -12.36 -1.82
C SER A 144 -2.66 -13.05 -0.77
N GLU A 145 -2.35 -12.82 0.51
CA GLU A 145 -3.13 -13.28 1.65
C GLU A 145 -3.69 -12.06 2.41
N MET A 146 -5.01 -12.05 2.60
CA MET A 146 -5.71 -11.01 3.36
C MET A 146 -5.93 -11.49 4.79
N ILE A 147 -5.30 -10.81 5.74
CA ILE A 147 -5.54 -11.02 7.16
C ILE A 147 -6.63 -10.03 7.59
N GLU A 148 -7.82 -10.54 7.89
CA GLU A 148 -8.96 -9.69 8.27
C GLU A 148 -9.05 -9.51 9.78
N GLU A 149 -8.44 -8.44 10.29
CA GLU A 149 -8.55 -8.04 11.70
C GLU A 149 -9.23 -6.66 11.81
N PRO A 150 -10.58 -6.62 11.96
CA PRO A 150 -11.35 -5.39 11.91
C PRO A 150 -10.83 -4.29 12.86
N GLU A 151 -10.58 -3.09 12.34
CA GLU A 151 -10.04 -1.99 13.15
C GLU A 151 -11.07 -1.46 14.17
N PRO A 152 -10.78 -1.53 15.48
CA PRO A 152 -11.70 -1.04 16.50
C PRO A 152 -11.99 0.45 16.36
N GLY A 153 -13.27 0.81 16.44
CA GLY A 153 -13.70 2.21 16.41
C GLY A 153 -13.64 2.89 15.04
N LEU A 154 -13.20 2.19 13.98
CA LEU A 154 -13.32 2.68 12.62
C LEU A 154 -14.59 2.16 11.92
N PRO A 155 -15.17 2.97 11.01
CA PRO A 155 -16.36 2.60 10.27
C PRO A 155 -16.18 1.25 9.56
N TYR A 156 -17.11 0.35 9.82
CA TYR A 156 -17.12 -1.01 9.27
C TYR A 156 -15.89 -1.86 9.63
N GLY A 157 -15.02 -1.43 10.54
CA GLY A 157 -13.75 -2.09 10.83
C GLY A 157 -12.72 -2.01 9.70
N ALA A 158 -12.89 -1.09 8.75
CA ALA A 158 -12.00 -0.97 7.58
C ALA A 158 -10.64 -0.35 7.94
N LYS A 159 -9.57 -0.85 7.32
CA LYS A 159 -8.21 -0.26 7.37
C LYS A 159 -7.80 0.30 6.01
N GLY A 160 -6.73 1.10 6.02
CA GLY A 160 -6.04 1.50 4.79
C GLY A 160 -5.20 0.35 4.23
N VAL A 161 -5.27 0.13 2.91
CA VAL A 161 -4.60 -1.03 2.27
C VAL A 161 -3.62 -0.66 1.16
N GLY A 162 -3.52 0.61 0.76
CA GLY A 162 -2.85 0.99 -0.48
C GLY A 162 -1.32 1.07 -0.42
N GLU A 163 -0.77 1.43 0.74
CA GLU A 163 0.67 1.64 0.92
C GLU A 163 1.45 0.41 1.45
N PRO A 164 0.89 -0.48 2.31
CA PRO A 164 1.72 -1.46 3.01
C PRO A 164 2.53 -2.40 2.11
N SER A 165 1.95 -2.94 1.03
CA SER A 165 2.66 -3.82 0.10
C SER A 165 3.84 -3.10 -0.59
N THR A 166 3.67 -1.83 -0.98
CA THR A 166 4.73 -0.98 -1.54
C THR A 166 5.91 -0.80 -0.58
N VAL A 167 5.67 -0.83 0.74
CA VAL A 167 6.70 -0.67 1.76
C VAL A 167 7.49 -1.97 1.98
N VAL A 168 6.81 -3.12 2.05
CA VAL A 168 7.46 -4.38 2.45
C VAL A 168 8.11 -5.14 1.30
N VAL A 169 7.59 -5.01 0.07
CA VAL A 169 8.10 -5.72 -1.11
C VAL A 169 9.54 -5.34 -1.47
N PRO A 170 9.96 -4.06 -1.48
CA PRO A 170 11.35 -3.70 -1.79
C PRO A 170 12.34 -4.38 -0.86
N ALA A 171 12.06 -4.36 0.45
CA ALA A 171 12.90 -4.98 1.46
C ALA A 171 12.99 -6.50 1.26
N ALA A 172 11.88 -7.17 0.93
CA ALA A 172 11.84 -8.60 0.67
C ALA A 172 12.68 -8.99 -0.57
N VAL A 173 12.58 -8.22 -1.65
CA VAL A 173 13.38 -8.43 -2.87
C VAL A 173 14.87 -8.26 -2.57
N VAL A 174 15.27 -7.13 -1.97
CA VAL A 174 16.68 -6.87 -1.64
C VAL A 174 17.22 -7.93 -0.67
N ALA A 175 16.45 -8.36 0.32
CA ALA A 175 16.85 -9.43 1.23
C ALA A 175 17.09 -10.76 0.49
N ALA A 176 16.22 -11.12 -0.46
CA ALA A 176 16.40 -12.32 -1.28
C ALA A 176 17.66 -12.23 -2.17
N LEU A 177 17.96 -11.05 -2.72
CA LEU A 177 19.19 -10.82 -3.49
C LEU A 177 20.45 -10.96 -2.63
N ARG A 178 20.44 -10.40 -1.41
CA ARG A 178 21.54 -10.59 -0.44
C ARG A 178 21.73 -12.06 -0.11
N GLN A 179 20.64 -12.81 0.09
CA GLN A 179 20.71 -14.26 0.33
C GLN A 179 21.29 -15.01 -0.88
N ALA A 180 20.89 -14.66 -2.10
CA ALA A 180 21.32 -15.32 -3.33
C ALA A 180 22.80 -15.04 -3.67
N THR A 181 23.28 -13.83 -3.39
CA THR A 181 24.62 -13.36 -3.82
C THR A 181 25.65 -13.29 -2.71
N GLY A 182 25.23 -13.28 -1.44
CA GLY A 182 26.10 -13.04 -0.29
C GLY A 182 26.62 -11.60 -0.16
N ARG A 183 26.12 -10.67 -1.00
CA ARG A 183 26.58 -9.28 -1.03
C ARG A 183 25.83 -8.39 -0.05
N ASP A 184 26.51 -7.34 0.41
CA ASP A 184 25.94 -6.32 1.27
C ASP A 184 25.28 -5.19 0.45
N LEU A 185 24.09 -5.46 -0.07
CA LEU A 185 23.33 -4.55 -0.92
C LEU A 185 22.61 -3.49 -0.07
N ARG A 186 23.16 -2.29 0.11
CA ARG A 186 22.60 -1.27 1.04
C ARG A 186 21.75 -0.18 0.38
N ARG A 187 21.60 -0.21 -0.94
CA ARG A 187 20.88 0.79 -1.73
C ARG A 187 19.87 0.10 -2.63
N ALA A 188 18.76 0.80 -2.87
CA ALA A 188 17.82 0.50 -3.94
C ALA A 188 17.73 1.71 -4.90
N PRO A 189 17.44 1.50 -6.19
CA PRO A 189 17.33 0.18 -6.81
C PRO A 189 18.69 -0.53 -6.88
N VAL A 190 18.67 -1.86 -6.83
CA VAL A 190 19.87 -2.70 -6.98
C VAL A 190 20.17 -2.83 -8.47
N LYS A 191 21.35 -2.38 -8.89
CA LYS A 191 21.83 -2.46 -10.27
C LYS A 191 22.54 -3.79 -10.53
N PRO A 192 22.65 -4.23 -11.80
CA PRO A 192 23.46 -5.41 -12.15
C PRO A 192 24.89 -5.36 -11.60
N ASP A 193 25.54 -4.20 -11.68
CA ASP A 193 26.90 -3.97 -11.18
C ASP A 193 27.03 -4.26 -9.68
N ASP A 194 26.00 -3.92 -8.88
CA ASP A 194 25.98 -4.20 -7.44
C ASP A 194 25.98 -5.72 -7.15
N LEU A 195 25.41 -6.52 -8.05
CA LEU A 195 25.27 -7.97 -7.92
C LEU A 195 26.52 -8.73 -8.36
N VAL A 196 27.36 -8.12 -9.20
CA VAL A 196 28.66 -8.67 -9.64
C VAL A 196 29.86 -7.99 -8.96
N GLY A 197 29.64 -6.91 -8.20
CA GLY A 197 30.64 -6.27 -7.36
C GLY A 197 31.55 -5.29 -8.08
N LEU A 198 31.01 -4.56 -9.04
CA LEU A 198 31.70 -3.52 -9.80
C LEU A 198 31.49 -2.14 -9.19
#